data_AF-A0A256ZD88-F1
#
_entry.id   AF-A0A256ZD88-F1
#
_cell.length_a   1.000
_cell.length_b   1.000
_cell.length_c   1.000
_cell.angle_alpha   90.00
_cell.angle_beta   90.00
_cell.angle_gamma   90.00
#
_symmetry.space_group_name_H-M   'P 1'
#
loop_
_entity.id
_entity.type
_entity.pdbx_description
1 polymer ?
#
loop_
_entity_poly.entity_id
_entity_poly.type
_entity_poly.pdbx_seq_one_letter_code
_entity_poly.pdbx_strand_id
1 'polypeptide(L)'
;MQSEGLLRYDRQIKVEGFGREGQLKLKQACVAVIGLGGLGCPSATYLAMSGIGRLKLVDKGRIDLSDLNRQFLYGPEDLGKPKARVAAERLGSLNPDVEVEALEIELDENSLPEVLDGV
;
A
#
# COMPACT_ATOMS: atom_id res chain seq x y z
N MET A 1 -13.74 -26.42 3.49
CA MET A 1 -12.42 -25.96 3.02
C MET A 1 -12.44 -24.43 3.10
N GLN A 2 -11.66 -23.80 3.98
CA GLN A 2 -11.58 -22.34 3.99
C GLN A 2 -10.84 -21.91 2.72
N SER A 3 -11.27 -20.84 2.05
CA SER A 3 -10.53 -20.29 0.90
C SER A 3 -9.15 -19.80 1.37
N GLU A 4 -8.12 -19.89 0.52
CA GLU A 4 -6.75 -19.45 0.85
C GLU A 4 -6.69 -18.00 1.37
N GLY A 5 -7.52 -17.11 0.81
CA GLY A 5 -7.64 -15.73 1.31
C GLY A 5 -8.15 -15.61 2.76
N LEU A 6 -8.96 -16.56 3.25
CA LEU A 6 -9.41 -16.58 4.65
C LEU A 6 -8.30 -17.06 5.60
N LEU A 7 -7.39 -17.90 5.14
CA LEU A 7 -6.27 -18.40 5.96
C LEU A 7 -5.25 -17.30 6.25
N ARG A 8 -4.97 -16.39 5.29
CA ARG A 8 -4.04 -15.27 5.48
C ARG A 8 -4.47 -14.33 6.61
N TYR A 9 -5.77 -14.04 6.72
CA TYR A 9 -6.34 -13.08 7.69
C TYR A 9 -6.94 -13.72 8.94
N ASP A 10 -6.81 -15.04 9.14
CA ASP A 10 -7.45 -15.76 10.26
C ASP A 10 -7.08 -15.18 11.63
N ARG A 11 -5.82 -14.75 11.82
CA ARG A 11 -5.37 -14.15 13.08
C ARG A 11 -6.04 -12.80 13.37
N GLN A 12 -6.11 -11.90 12.40
CA GLN A 12 -6.72 -10.57 12.61
C GLN A 12 -8.25 -10.66 12.71
N ILE A 13 -8.88 -11.59 11.98
CA ILE A 13 -10.33 -11.86 12.08
C ILE A 13 -10.73 -12.27 13.52
N LYS A 14 -9.84 -12.93 14.27
CA LYS A 14 -10.10 -13.36 15.65
C LYS A 14 -9.97 -12.26 16.69
N VAL A 15 -9.48 -11.07 16.32
CA VAL A 15 -9.39 -9.92 17.23
C VAL A 15 -10.80 -9.49 17.62
N GLU A 16 -11.04 -9.37 18.93
CA GLU A 16 -12.31 -8.92 19.47
C GLU A 16 -12.68 -7.54 18.91
N GLY A 17 -13.92 -7.40 18.43
CA GLY A 17 -14.40 -6.18 17.78
C GLY A 17 -14.04 -6.02 16.30
N PHE A 18 -13.20 -6.88 15.71
CA PHE A 18 -12.86 -6.83 14.28
C PHE A 18 -13.70 -7.81 13.45
N GLY A 19 -13.55 -9.12 13.69
CA GLY A 19 -14.36 -10.15 13.06
C GLY A 19 -14.24 -10.26 11.53
N ARG A 20 -15.08 -11.10 10.94
CA ARG A 20 -15.15 -11.25 9.47
C ARG A 20 -15.69 -10.00 8.78
N GLU A 21 -16.60 -9.29 9.44
CA GLU A 21 -17.19 -8.06 8.91
C GLU A 21 -16.11 -6.97 8.74
N GLY A 22 -15.23 -6.78 9.72
CA GLY A 22 -14.09 -5.86 9.62
C GLY A 22 -13.18 -6.20 8.44
N GLN A 23 -12.87 -7.48 8.24
CA GLN A 23 -12.07 -7.90 7.10
C GLN A 23 -12.76 -7.61 5.75
N LEU A 24 -14.06 -7.87 5.66
CA LEU A 24 -14.82 -7.58 4.44
C LEU A 24 -14.85 -6.08 4.14
N LYS A 25 -14.97 -5.23 5.16
CA LYS A 25 -14.89 -3.77 5.00
C LYS A 25 -13.52 -3.34 4.46
N LEU A 26 -12.42 -3.86 5.00
CA LEU A 26 -11.08 -3.59 4.46
C LEU A 26 -10.97 -4.04 3.00
N LYS A 27 -11.42 -5.26 2.68
CA LYS A 27 -11.35 -5.81 1.33
C LYS A 27 -12.16 -4.99 0.31
N GLN A 28 -13.18 -4.27 0.74
CA GLN A 28 -14.01 -3.41 -0.12
C GLN A 28 -13.51 -1.96 -0.18
N ALA A 29 -12.56 -1.58 0.68
CA ALA A 29 -12.07 -0.21 0.76
C ALA A 29 -10.94 0.05 -0.24
N CYS A 30 -10.89 1.30 -0.70
CA CYS A 30 -9.79 1.88 -1.45
C CYS A 30 -9.12 2.96 -0.56
N VAL A 31 -7.79 3.00 -0.53
CA VAL A 31 -7.05 4.01 0.22
C VAL A 31 -5.96 4.60 -0.67
N ALA A 32 -5.82 5.92 -0.67
CA ALA A 32 -4.67 6.61 -1.24
C ALA A 32 -3.64 6.95 -0.14
N VAL A 33 -2.38 6.57 -0.36
CA VAL A 33 -1.23 6.96 0.46
C VAL A 33 -0.41 7.97 -0.33
N ILE A 34 -0.39 9.22 0.15
CA ILE A 34 0.34 10.32 -0.48
C ILE A 34 1.70 10.48 0.20
N GLY A 35 2.74 10.31 -0.59
CA GLY A 35 4.14 10.27 -0.15
C GLY A 35 4.51 8.90 0.41
N LEU A 36 5.58 8.32 -0.13
CA LEU A 36 6.15 7.02 0.24
C LEU A 36 7.54 7.18 0.87
N GLY A 37 7.66 8.21 1.70
CA GLY A 37 8.80 8.44 2.57
C GLY A 37 8.75 7.57 3.83
N GLY A 38 9.38 8.05 4.91
CA GLY A 38 9.48 7.31 6.17
C GLY A 38 8.14 7.02 6.86
N LEU A 39 7.08 7.75 6.53
CA LEU A 39 5.72 7.50 7.04
C LEU A 39 4.87 6.67 6.07
N GLY A 40 4.97 6.95 4.77
CA GLY A 40 4.20 6.24 3.75
C GLY A 40 4.58 4.77 3.64
N CYS A 41 5.88 4.45 3.74
CA CYS A 41 6.37 3.07 3.71
C CYS A 41 5.68 2.17 4.76
N PRO A 42 5.72 2.48 6.07
CA PRO A 42 5.03 1.66 7.06
C PRO A 42 3.51 1.66 6.89
N SER A 43 2.89 2.81 6.62
CA SER A 43 1.43 2.91 6.45
C SER A 43 0.92 2.03 5.31
N ALA A 44 1.52 2.15 4.12
CA ALA A 44 1.16 1.37 2.94
C ALA A 44 1.40 -0.13 3.17
N THR A 45 2.50 -0.49 3.85
CA THR A 45 2.81 -1.88 4.19
C THR A 45 1.74 -2.49 5.09
N TYR A 46 1.36 -1.83 6.18
CA TYR A 46 0.35 -2.37 7.09
C TYR A 46 -1.05 -2.41 6.47
N LEU A 47 -1.41 -1.44 5.62
CA LEU A 47 -2.66 -1.49 4.86
C LEU A 47 -2.70 -2.71 3.92
N ALA A 48 -1.62 -2.91 3.14
CA ALA A 48 -1.51 -4.06 2.26
C ALA A 48 -1.53 -5.39 3.02
N MET A 49 -0.74 -5.53 4.09
CA MET A 49 -0.70 -6.75 4.91
C MET A 49 -2.03 -7.05 5.61
N SER A 50 -2.81 -6.02 5.94
CA SER A 50 -4.13 -6.17 6.55
C SER A 50 -5.21 -6.57 5.54
N GLY A 51 -4.91 -6.60 4.24
CA GLY A 51 -5.83 -7.02 3.18
C GLY A 51 -6.84 -5.95 2.79
N ILE A 52 -6.39 -4.68 2.67
CA ILE A 52 -7.16 -3.63 2.01
C ILE A 52 -7.50 -4.06 0.56
N GLY A 53 -8.64 -3.63 0.03
CA GLY A 53 -9.05 -3.98 -1.33
C GLY A 53 -8.12 -3.37 -2.39
N ARG A 54 -8.01 -2.04 -2.36
CA ARG A 54 -7.19 -1.27 -3.30
C ARG A 54 -6.34 -0.24 -2.57
N LEU A 55 -5.11 -0.07 -3.05
CA LEU A 55 -4.14 0.88 -2.51
C LEU A 55 -3.56 1.72 -3.65
N LYS A 56 -3.86 3.02 -3.65
CA LYS A 56 -3.23 4.00 -4.54
C LYS A 56 -2.00 4.59 -3.86
N LEU A 57 -0.85 4.48 -4.49
CA LEU A 57 0.42 4.98 -3.97
C LEU A 57 0.89 6.19 -4.79
N VAL A 58 0.91 7.37 -4.18
CA VAL A 58 1.23 8.62 -4.87
C VAL A 58 2.58 9.14 -4.40
N ASP A 59 3.57 9.19 -5.29
CA ASP A 59 4.87 9.82 -4.99
C ASP A 59 5.61 10.17 -6.29
N LYS A 60 5.99 11.44 -6.45
CA LYS A 60 6.79 11.94 -7.59
C LYS A 60 8.29 11.61 -7.49
N GLY A 61 8.74 11.21 -6.31
CA GLY A 61 10.13 11.08 -5.93
C GLY A 61 10.80 9.84 -6.49
N ARG A 62 12.13 9.91 -6.55
CA ARG A 62 13.01 8.78 -6.83
C ARG A 62 13.75 8.38 -5.57
N ILE A 63 14.15 7.11 -5.51
CA ILE A 63 14.82 6.54 -4.33
C ILE A 63 16.27 7.04 -4.27
N ASP A 64 16.65 7.59 -3.12
CA ASP A 64 18.01 8.04 -2.83
C ASP A 64 18.67 7.16 -1.74
N LEU A 65 20.01 7.13 -1.70
CA LEU A 65 20.74 6.36 -0.69
C LEU A 65 20.38 6.78 0.74
N SER A 66 20.16 8.07 0.96
CA SER A 66 19.78 8.63 2.26
C SER A 66 18.38 8.22 2.72
N ASP A 67 17.55 7.65 1.84
CA ASP A 67 16.22 7.15 2.18
C ASP A 67 16.25 5.79 2.88
N LEU A 68 17.25 4.96 2.60
CA LEU A 68 17.29 3.54 2.97
C LEU A 68 17.35 3.29 4.49
N ASN A 69 17.67 4.29 5.29
CA ASN A 69 17.68 4.18 6.75
C ASN A 69 16.27 4.13 7.38
N ARG A 70 15.22 4.52 6.63
CA ARG A 70 13.85 4.63 7.15
C ARG A 70 12.76 4.21 6.16
N GLN A 71 13.10 4.04 4.89
CA GLN A 71 12.17 3.66 3.83
C GLN A 71 12.44 2.22 3.41
N PHE A 72 12.03 1.28 4.27
CA PHE A 72 12.35 -0.15 4.12
C PHE A 72 11.68 -0.84 2.93
N LEU A 73 10.74 -0.15 2.26
CA LEU A 73 10.22 -0.60 0.96
C LEU A 73 11.23 -0.39 -0.17
N TYR A 74 12.46 0.05 0.06
CA TYR A 74 13.49 0.18 -0.98
C TYR A 74 14.80 -0.52 -0.61
N GLY A 75 15.63 -0.80 -1.61
CA GLY A 75 16.97 -1.39 -1.44
C GLY A 75 18.01 -0.70 -2.32
N PRO A 76 19.31 -1.00 -2.14
CA PRO A 76 20.39 -0.44 -2.96
C PRO A 76 20.20 -0.64 -4.48
N GLU A 77 19.55 -1.72 -4.88
CA GLU A 77 19.21 -2.05 -6.27
C GLU A 77 18.13 -1.15 -6.89
N ASP A 78 17.46 -0.34 -6.07
CA ASP A 78 16.38 0.55 -6.49
C ASP A 78 16.77 2.02 -6.57
N LEU A 79 18.03 2.36 -6.30
CA LEU A 79 18.51 3.73 -6.38
C LEU A 79 18.19 4.35 -7.75
N GLY A 80 17.59 5.54 -7.71
CA GLY A 80 17.14 6.28 -8.89
C GLY A 80 15.81 5.82 -9.49
N LYS A 81 15.22 4.69 -9.05
CA LYS A 81 13.89 4.25 -9.52
C LYS A 81 12.77 5.07 -8.86
N PRO A 82 11.59 5.18 -9.49
CA PRO A 82 10.44 5.85 -8.90
C PRO A 82 9.94 5.15 -7.63
N LYS A 83 9.68 5.92 -6.58
CA LYS A 83 9.22 5.40 -5.27
C LYS A 83 7.89 4.68 -5.39
N ALA A 84 6.90 5.31 -6.02
CA ALA A 84 5.55 4.78 -6.20
C ALA A 84 5.56 3.39 -6.86
N ARG A 85 6.33 3.26 -7.95
CA ARG A 85 6.43 2.00 -8.71
C ARG A 85 7.08 0.87 -7.92
N VAL A 86 8.24 1.10 -7.33
CA VAL A 86 8.96 0.06 -6.57
C VAL A 86 8.14 -0.38 -5.35
N ALA A 87 7.49 0.56 -4.66
CA ALA A 87 6.60 0.23 -3.56
C ALA A 87 5.40 -0.61 -4.02
N ALA A 88 4.77 -0.27 -5.16
CA ALA A 88 3.65 -1.05 -5.70
C ALA A 88 4.06 -2.48 -6.05
N GLU A 89 5.21 -2.66 -6.71
CA GLU A 89 5.76 -3.98 -7.04
C GLU A 89 6.00 -4.83 -5.78
N ARG A 90 6.61 -4.24 -4.74
CA ARG A 90 6.89 -4.93 -3.47
C ARG A 90 5.63 -5.25 -2.68
N LEU A 91 4.69 -4.31 -2.57
CA LEU A 91 3.45 -4.52 -1.83
C LEU A 91 2.50 -5.50 -2.53
N GLY A 92 2.40 -5.46 -3.86
CA GLY A 92 1.65 -6.45 -4.63
C GLY A 92 2.25 -7.85 -4.49
N SER A 93 3.58 -7.96 -4.44
CA SER A 93 4.25 -9.25 -4.16
C SER A 93 4.03 -9.74 -2.73
N LEU A 94 4.01 -8.82 -1.75
CA LEU A 94 3.79 -9.11 -0.34
C LEU A 94 2.37 -9.64 -0.08
N ASN A 95 1.37 -9.04 -0.75
CA ASN A 95 -0.01 -9.48 -0.67
C ASN A 95 -0.73 -9.42 -2.03
N PRO A 96 -0.75 -10.53 -2.79
CA PRO A 96 -1.39 -10.61 -4.11
C PRO A 96 -2.92 -10.42 -4.09
N ASP A 97 -3.56 -10.45 -2.92
CA ASP A 97 -5.00 -10.17 -2.79
C ASP A 97 -5.33 -8.66 -2.88
N VAL A 98 -4.32 -7.79 -2.85
CA VAL A 98 -4.47 -6.33 -2.84
C VAL A 98 -4.19 -5.77 -4.22
N GLU A 99 -5.11 -4.97 -4.75
CA GLU A 99 -4.85 -4.19 -5.95
C GLU A 99 -4.00 -2.96 -5.60
N VAL A 100 -2.76 -2.91 -6.10
CA VAL A 100 -1.85 -1.80 -5.80
C VAL A 100 -1.55 -1.01 -7.07
N GLU A 101 -1.85 0.28 -7.04
CA GLU A 101 -1.65 1.21 -8.16
C GLU A 101 -0.57 2.23 -7.79
N ALA A 102 0.36 2.49 -8.72
CA ALA A 102 1.39 3.51 -8.57
C ALA A 102 1.05 4.75 -9.40
N LEU A 103 1.05 5.92 -8.75
CA LEU A 103 0.91 7.22 -9.38
C LEU A 103 2.20 8.02 -9.14
N GLU A 104 3.03 8.11 -10.18
CA GLU A 104 4.34 8.81 -10.16
C GLU A 104 4.18 10.34 -10.35
N ILE A 105 3.29 10.95 -9.58
CA ILE A 105 2.88 12.36 -9.74
C ILE A 105 3.08 13.17 -8.45
N GLU A 106 3.20 14.48 -8.61
CA GLU A 106 3.10 15.44 -7.51
C GLU A 106 1.64 15.65 -7.18
N LEU A 107 1.30 15.71 -5.88
CA LEU A 107 -0.04 16.12 -5.48
C LEU A 107 -0.13 17.65 -5.51
N ASP A 108 -1.07 18.13 -6.31
CA ASP A 108 -1.47 19.53 -6.45
C ASP A 108 -2.99 19.62 -6.74
N GLU A 109 -3.50 20.82 -6.98
CA GLU A 109 -4.93 21.03 -7.26
C GLU A 109 -5.41 20.33 -8.55
N ASN A 110 -4.51 20.11 -9.52
CA ASN A 110 -4.84 19.52 -10.82
C ASN A 110 -4.89 17.99 -10.77
N SER A 111 -4.01 17.38 -9.97
CA SER A 111 -3.89 15.93 -9.78
C SER A 111 -4.79 15.38 -8.69
N LEU A 112 -5.25 16.21 -7.75
CA LEU A 112 -6.13 15.80 -6.65
C LEU A 112 -7.39 15.02 -7.12
N PRO A 113 -8.11 15.44 -8.18
CA PRO A 113 -9.27 14.69 -8.66
C PRO A 113 -8.94 13.26 -9.09
N GLU A 114 -7.80 13.04 -9.75
CA GLU A 114 -7.34 11.71 -10.18
C GLU A 114 -6.96 10.83 -8.98
N VAL A 115 -6.28 11.42 -8.00
CA VAL A 115 -5.88 10.72 -6.77
C VAL A 115 -7.10 10.26 -5.96
N LEU A 116 -8.13 11.10 -5.86
CA LEU A 116 -9.35 10.81 -5.10
C LEU A 116 -10.37 9.95 -5.85
N ASP A 117 -10.21 9.72 -7.16
CA ASP A 117 -11.16 8.91 -7.92
C ASP A 117 -11.28 7.49 -7.33
N GLY A 118 -12.49 7.11 -6.90
CA GLY A 118 -12.74 5.80 -6.31
C GLY A 118 -12.11 5.54 -4.93
N VAL A 119 -11.60 6.57 -4.24
CA VAL A 119 -11.22 6.53 -2.81
C VAL A 119 -12.42 6.95 -1.96
#